data_AF-A0A1A9NM82-F1
#
_entry.id   AF-A0A1A9NM82-F1
#
_cell.length_a   1.000
_cell.length_b   1.000
_cell.length_c   1.000
_cell.angle_alpha   90.00
_cell.angle_beta   90.00
_cell.angle_gamma   90.00
#
_symmetry.space_group_name_H-M   'P 1'
#
loop_
_entity.id
_entity.type
_entity.pdbx_description
1 polymer ?
#
loop_
_entity_poly.entity_id
_entity_poly.type
_entity_poly.pdbx_seq_one_letter_code
_entity_poly.pdbx_strand_id
1 'polypeptide(L)'
;MKRASVLFLLLALAGCDKLTGAADQKIADAEAIGFACRVSQKTPEACMKENEAQSPSSILDGWKSADEDIKAGKLDPTMSGMSSKSSAEDEAAPAEGADAAAATPPAEEKKEDAAKPEAAPKEEDKGKH
;
A
#
# COMPACT_ATOMS: atom_id res chain seq x y z
N MET A 1 23.09 15.96 45.10
CA MET A 1 23.85 14.90 44.41
C MET A 1 23.00 13.68 44.02
N LYS A 2 22.25 13.05 44.95
CA LYS A 2 21.41 11.86 44.64
C LYS A 2 20.39 12.09 43.50
N ARG A 3 19.72 13.25 43.47
CA ARG A 3 18.76 13.60 42.40
C ARG A 3 19.43 13.79 41.02
N ALA A 4 20.63 14.36 40.99
CA ALA A 4 21.40 14.54 39.75
C ALA A 4 21.90 13.19 39.21
N SER A 5 22.29 12.26 40.10
CA SER A 5 22.69 10.91 39.71
C SER A 5 21.55 10.08 39.13
N VAL A 6 20.32 10.25 39.66
CA VAL A 6 19.11 9.58 39.11
C VAL A 6 18.75 10.13 37.73
N LEU A 7 18.85 11.45 37.53
CA LEU A 7 18.63 12.08 36.22
C LEU A 7 19.64 11.62 35.16
N PHE A 8 20.92 11.49 35.54
CA PHE A 8 21.95 10.98 34.63
C PHE A 8 21.71 9.51 34.24
N LEU A 9 21.26 8.68 35.19
CA LEU A 9 20.93 7.28 34.93
C LEU A 9 19.73 7.13 33.98
N LEU A 10 18.71 7.99 34.13
CA LEU A 10 17.54 8.01 33.25
C LEU A 10 17.88 8.46 31.83
N LEU A 11 18.76 9.47 31.67
CA LEU A 11 19.26 9.89 30.37
C LEU A 11 20.10 8.79 29.69
N ALA A 12 20.92 8.06 30.46
CA ALA A 12 21.72 6.96 29.93
C ALA A 12 20.83 5.80 29.43
N LEU A 13 19.73 5.48 30.14
CA LEU A 13 18.78 4.45 29.70
C LEU A 13 18.04 4.86 28.41
N ALA A 14 17.62 6.12 28.29
CA ALA A 14 16.97 6.61 27.08
C ALA A 14 17.94 6.66 25.87
N GLY A 15 19.23 6.88 26.12
CA GLY A 15 20.28 6.82 25.09
C GLY A 15 20.63 5.40 24.63
N CYS A 16 20.42 4.37 25.47
CA CYS A 16 20.67 2.98 25.09
C CYS A 16 19.74 2.48 23.98
N ASP A 17 18.47 2.86 23.98
CA ASP A 17 17.51 2.45 22.94
C ASP A 17 17.93 2.96 21.53
N LYS A 18 18.50 4.16 21.50
CA LYS A 18 19.15 4.77 20.33
C LYS A 18 20.43 4.05 19.92
N LEU A 19 21.14 3.41 20.85
CA LEU A 19 22.37 2.66 20.59
C LEU A 19 22.10 1.22 20.13
N THR A 20 21.00 0.62 20.59
CA THR A 20 20.59 -0.75 20.25
C THR A 20 19.79 -0.84 18.95
N GLY A 21 19.36 0.30 18.37
CA GLY A 21 18.60 0.33 17.13
C GLY A 21 17.16 -0.15 17.26
N ALA A 22 16.61 -0.22 18.49
CA ALA A 22 15.27 -0.73 18.73
C ALA A 22 14.18 0.12 18.06
N ALA A 23 14.40 1.44 17.96
CA ALA A 23 13.53 2.34 17.21
C ALA A 23 13.53 2.05 15.70
N ASP A 24 14.70 1.81 15.10
CA ASP A 24 14.83 1.44 13.69
C ASP A 24 14.22 0.07 13.41
N GLN A 25 14.35 -0.88 14.35
CA GLN A 25 13.72 -2.19 14.25
C GLN A 25 12.19 -2.06 14.18
N LYS A 26 11.58 -1.23 15.02
CA LYS A 26 10.11 -1.02 14.96
C LYS A 26 9.63 -0.43 13.64
N ILE A 27 10.43 0.44 13.03
CA ILE A 27 10.13 1.00 11.70
C ILE A 27 10.22 -0.10 10.65
N ALA A 28 11.30 -0.88 10.67
CA ALA A 28 11.49 -2.01 9.76
C ALA A 28 10.38 -3.08 9.90
N ASP A 29 9.95 -3.37 11.14
CA ASP A 29 8.85 -4.29 11.41
C ASP A 29 7.53 -3.77 10.83
N ALA A 30 7.24 -2.47 11.00
CA ALA A 30 6.05 -1.84 10.45
C ALA A 30 6.05 -1.83 8.91
N GLU A 31 7.20 -1.55 8.28
CA GLU A 31 7.39 -1.68 6.83
C GLU A 31 7.19 -3.11 6.34
N ALA A 32 7.77 -4.10 7.03
CA ALA A 32 7.60 -5.51 6.69
C ALA A 32 6.13 -5.97 6.77
N ILE A 33 5.39 -5.49 7.78
CA ILE A 33 3.94 -5.73 7.90
C ILE A 33 3.20 -5.13 6.70
N GLY A 34 3.50 -3.89 6.34
CA GLY A 34 2.90 -3.23 5.18
C GLY A 34 3.17 -3.95 3.86
N PHE A 35 4.40 -4.40 3.68
CA PHE A 35 4.81 -5.22 2.53
C PHE A 35 3.99 -6.51 2.46
N ALA A 36 3.90 -7.24 3.57
CA ALA A 36 3.13 -8.48 3.65
C ALA A 36 1.63 -8.27 3.38
N CYS A 37 1.06 -7.16 3.86
CA CYS A 37 -0.33 -6.79 3.57
C CYS A 37 -0.58 -6.62 2.07
N ARG A 38 0.33 -5.96 1.35
CA ARG A 38 0.18 -5.75 -0.10
C ARG A 38 0.28 -7.05 -0.88
N VAL A 39 1.25 -7.90 -0.52
CA VAL A 39 1.41 -9.23 -1.10
C VAL A 39 0.11 -10.02 -0.88
N SER A 40 -0.45 -9.95 0.33
CA SER A 40 -1.75 -10.53 0.71
C SER A 40 -2.98 -9.83 0.11
N GLN A 41 -2.78 -8.94 -0.86
CA GLN A 41 -3.83 -8.21 -1.58
C GLN A 41 -4.76 -7.37 -0.68
N LYS A 42 -4.30 -6.95 0.50
CA LYS A 42 -5.05 -6.02 1.37
C LYS A 42 -4.82 -4.57 0.97
N THR A 43 -5.84 -3.74 1.15
CA THR A 43 -5.70 -2.28 1.05
C THR A 43 -4.88 -1.73 2.23
N PRO A 44 -4.14 -0.63 2.05
CA PRO A 44 -3.30 -0.09 3.10
C PRO A 44 -4.12 0.38 4.31
N GLU A 45 -5.34 0.89 4.09
CA GLU A 45 -6.23 1.34 5.17
C GLU A 45 -6.68 0.17 6.06
N ALA A 46 -7.02 -0.97 5.45
CA ALA A 46 -7.37 -2.18 6.18
C ALA A 46 -6.17 -2.70 6.98
N CYS A 47 -4.97 -2.68 6.37
CA CYS A 47 -3.74 -3.09 7.04
C CYS A 47 -3.42 -2.22 8.26
N MET A 48 -3.54 -0.90 8.16
CA MET A 48 -3.30 0.02 9.28
C MET A 48 -4.30 -0.18 10.41
N LYS A 49 -5.58 -0.44 10.09
CA LYS A 49 -6.63 -0.70 11.07
C LYS A 49 -6.42 -2.02 11.84
N GLU A 50 -5.81 -3.02 11.20
CA GLU A 50 -5.44 -4.28 11.87
C GLU A 50 -4.14 -4.16 12.68
N ASN A 51 -3.33 -3.12 12.42
CA ASN A 51 -2.00 -2.94 13.00
C ASN A 51 -1.85 -1.55 13.66
N GLU A 52 -2.83 -1.12 14.44
CA GLU A 52 -2.87 0.22 15.05
C GLU A 52 -1.70 0.51 16.02
N ALA A 53 -1.02 -0.54 16.49
CA ALA A 53 0.16 -0.42 17.34
C ALA A 53 1.44 -0.01 16.57
N GLN A 54 1.40 -0.04 15.23
CA GLN A 54 2.51 0.27 14.35
C GLN A 54 2.37 1.66 13.75
N SER A 55 3.48 2.20 13.24
CA SER A 55 3.46 3.48 12.55
C SER A 55 2.71 3.36 11.22
N PRO A 56 1.62 4.13 10.99
CA PRO A 56 0.84 4.06 9.76
C PRO A 56 1.67 4.49 8.53
N SER A 57 2.60 5.43 8.70
CA SER A 57 3.49 5.84 7.61
C SER A 57 4.43 4.72 7.19
N SER A 58 5.04 4.04 8.16
CA SER A 58 5.96 2.92 7.90
C SER A 58 5.24 1.74 7.25
N ILE A 59 4.03 1.41 7.70
CA ILE A 59 3.16 0.43 7.02
C ILE A 59 2.92 0.85 5.56
N LEU A 60 2.57 2.11 5.33
CA LEU A 60 2.28 2.59 3.98
C LEU A 60 3.52 2.55 3.08
N ASP A 61 4.70 2.84 3.61
CA ASP A 61 5.95 2.81 2.85
C ASP A 61 6.31 1.37 2.44
N GLY A 62 6.21 0.42 3.36
CA GLY A 62 6.37 -1.00 3.04
C GLY A 62 5.33 -1.53 2.04
N TRP A 63 4.07 -1.08 2.16
CA TRP A 63 3.00 -1.42 1.22
C TRP A 63 3.31 -0.94 -0.20
N LYS A 64 3.79 0.31 -0.34
CA LYS A 64 4.20 0.86 -1.64
C LYS A 64 5.38 0.11 -2.22
N SER A 65 6.37 -0.26 -1.40
CA SER A 65 7.51 -1.06 -1.86
C SER A 65 7.06 -2.38 -2.47
N ALA A 66 6.16 -3.10 -1.80
CA ALA A 66 5.59 -4.33 -2.35
C ALA A 66 4.76 -4.09 -3.62
N ASP A 67 4.03 -2.98 -3.70
CA ASP A 67 3.21 -2.64 -4.85
C ASP A 67 4.08 -2.35 -6.09
N GLU A 68 5.19 -1.63 -5.90
CA GLU A 68 6.18 -1.39 -6.94
C GLU A 68 6.87 -2.70 -7.38
N ASP A 69 7.19 -3.60 -6.45
CA ASP A 69 7.76 -4.90 -6.78
C ASP A 69 6.79 -5.79 -7.56
N ILE A 70 5.49 -5.75 -7.24
CA ILE A 70 4.44 -6.45 -7.99
C ILE A 70 4.30 -5.83 -9.40
N LYS A 71 4.25 -4.49 -9.52
CA LYS A 71 4.20 -3.80 -10.81
C LYS A 71 5.44 -4.09 -11.67
N ALA A 72 6.60 -4.21 -11.04
CA ALA A 72 7.85 -4.57 -11.69
C ALA A 72 7.95 -6.07 -12.02
N GLY A 73 6.94 -6.88 -11.67
CA GLY A 73 6.91 -8.33 -11.92
C GLY A 73 7.91 -9.12 -11.08
N LYS A 74 8.45 -8.56 -9.98
CA LYS A 74 9.37 -9.25 -9.05
C LYS A 74 8.63 -10.14 -8.06
N LEU A 75 7.36 -9.83 -7.80
CA LEU A 75 6.49 -10.57 -6.88
C LEU A 75 5.21 -10.96 -7.61
N ASP A 76 4.82 -12.22 -7.46
CA ASP A 76 3.51 -12.69 -7.87
C ASP A 76 2.51 -12.51 -6.70
N PRO A 77 1.51 -11.62 -6.81
CA PRO A 77 0.54 -11.36 -5.76
C PRO A 77 -0.41 -12.54 -5.51
N THR A 78 -0.43 -13.56 -6.37
CA THR A 78 -1.31 -14.74 -6.22
C THR A 78 -0.73 -15.81 -5.28
N MET A 79 0.55 -15.70 -4.90
CA MET A 79 1.19 -16.67 -3.99
C MET A 79 0.68 -16.61 -2.54
N SER A 80 -0.11 -15.61 -2.17
CA SER A 80 -0.68 -15.47 -0.82
C SER A 80 -1.66 -16.57 -0.40
N GLY A 81 -1.97 -17.53 -1.27
CA GLY A 81 -2.87 -18.66 -1.00
C GLY A 81 -2.23 -20.04 -1.00
N MET A 82 -0.92 -20.17 -1.26
CA MET A 82 -0.28 -21.49 -1.36
C MET A 82 0.01 -22.06 0.04
N SER A 83 -1.03 -22.62 0.67
CA SER A 83 -0.82 -23.75 1.58
C SER A 83 -0.12 -24.83 0.76
N SER A 84 1.11 -25.22 1.13
CA SER A 84 2.01 -26.08 0.37
C SER A 84 1.31 -27.33 -0.20
N LYS A 85 0.70 -27.21 -1.37
CA LYS A 85 0.24 -28.32 -2.19
C LYS A 85 1.36 -28.55 -3.19
N SER A 86 2.21 -29.51 -2.85
CA SER A 86 3.21 -30.18 -3.69
C SER A 86 3.08 -29.87 -5.18
N SER A 87 4.09 -29.20 -5.76
CA SER A 87 4.27 -29.12 -7.20
C SER A 87 4.43 -30.51 -7.80
N ALA A 88 3.50 -30.87 -8.68
CA ALA A 88 3.66 -31.88 -9.72
C ALA A 88 2.76 -31.48 -10.90
N GLU A 89 3.34 -31.59 -12.10
CA GLU A 89 2.80 -31.32 -13.44
C GLU A 89 2.69 -29.83 -13.83
N ASP A 90 3.57 -29.28 -14.68
CA ASP A 90 4.00 -29.63 -16.06
C ASP A 90 3.04 -29.09 -17.14
N GLU A 91 3.63 -28.79 -18.30
CA GLU A 91 3.25 -27.85 -19.34
C GLU A 91 1.85 -28.06 -19.96
N ALA A 92 1.25 -26.95 -20.42
CA ALA A 92 1.04 -26.66 -21.85
C ALA A 92 -0.21 -25.78 -22.08
N ALA A 93 0.00 -24.61 -22.68
CA ALA A 93 -1.04 -23.95 -23.47
C ALA A 93 -1.33 -24.78 -24.73
N PRO A 94 -2.52 -24.64 -25.33
CA PRO A 94 -2.55 -23.82 -26.53
C PRO A 94 -3.76 -22.90 -26.65
N ALA A 95 -3.55 -21.83 -27.42
CA ALA A 95 -4.56 -20.96 -28.01
C ALA A 95 -5.13 -21.57 -29.31
N GLU A 96 -6.05 -20.82 -29.93
CA GLU A 96 -6.88 -21.07 -31.14
C GLU A 96 -8.28 -21.63 -30.81
N GLY A 97 -9.41 -20.98 -31.12
CA GLY A 97 -9.72 -19.90 -32.07
C GLY A 97 -10.42 -20.47 -33.31
N ALA A 98 -11.76 -20.34 -33.37
CA ALA A 98 -12.67 -20.44 -34.54
C ALA A 98 -14.06 -20.92 -34.05
N ASP A 99 -15.23 -20.43 -34.46
CA ASP A 99 -15.62 -19.35 -35.37
C ASP A 99 -17.13 -19.08 -35.15
N ALA A 100 -17.56 -17.91 -35.61
CA ALA A 100 -18.88 -17.29 -35.88
C ALA A 100 -20.18 -18.14 -35.84
N ALA A 101 -21.41 -17.61 -35.75
CA ALA A 101 -22.04 -16.32 -36.06
C ALA A 101 -23.38 -16.30 -35.27
N ALA A 102 -24.11 -15.23 -34.98
CA ALA A 102 -24.65 -14.12 -35.79
C ALA A 102 -25.51 -13.28 -34.81
N ALA A 103 -25.91 -12.02 -34.95
CA ALA A 103 -25.76 -10.95 -35.92
C ALA A 103 -26.15 -9.65 -35.17
N THR A 104 -25.41 -8.57 -35.38
CA THR A 104 -25.86 -7.17 -35.26
C THR A 104 -26.42 -6.74 -36.65
N PRO A 105 -27.20 -5.65 -36.86
CA PRO A 105 -26.88 -4.29 -36.41
C PRO A 105 -28.13 -3.34 -36.24
N PRO A 106 -28.07 -1.99 -36.39
CA PRO A 106 -28.32 -1.05 -35.29
C PRO A 106 -29.37 0.06 -35.61
N ALA A 107 -29.67 0.93 -34.64
CA ALA A 107 -30.13 2.34 -34.79
C ALA A 107 -30.08 2.99 -33.40
N GLU A 108 -29.16 3.93 -33.11
CA GLU A 108 -29.29 5.40 -33.25
C GLU A 108 -30.62 5.96 -32.71
N GLU A 109 -30.74 7.06 -31.97
CA GLU A 109 -29.89 8.02 -31.27
C GLU A 109 -30.95 8.94 -30.60
N LYS A 110 -30.79 9.35 -29.33
CA LYS A 110 -31.19 10.71 -28.94
C LYS A 110 -30.53 11.17 -27.65
N LYS A 111 -29.66 12.16 -27.86
CA LYS A 111 -29.20 13.16 -26.89
C LYS A 111 -30.36 13.76 -26.12
N GLU A 112 -30.16 14.01 -24.82
CA GLU A 112 -30.43 15.33 -24.27
C GLU A 112 -29.46 15.62 -23.11
N ASP A 113 -28.73 16.71 -23.36
CA ASP A 113 -27.74 17.36 -22.54
C ASP A 113 -28.48 18.27 -21.54
N ALA A 114 -28.09 18.25 -20.27
CA ALA A 114 -28.39 19.34 -19.34
C ALA A 114 -27.23 19.49 -18.35
N ALA A 115 -26.21 20.16 -18.87
CA ALA A 115 -25.06 20.72 -18.19
C ALA A 115 -25.38 21.46 -16.88
N LYS A 116 -24.44 21.36 -15.92
CA LYS A 116 -24.01 22.53 -15.13
C LYS A 116 -22.52 22.41 -14.76
N PRO A 117 -21.69 23.44 -15.01
CA PRO A 117 -20.24 23.30 -15.13
C PRO A 117 -19.49 23.51 -13.81
N GLU A 118 -18.31 22.90 -13.73
CA GLU A 118 -17.18 23.39 -12.93
C GLU A 118 -16.73 24.77 -13.42
N ALA A 119 -16.50 25.68 -12.47
CA ALA A 119 -15.61 26.82 -12.64
C ALA A 119 -14.88 27.06 -11.31
N ALA A 120 -13.60 26.68 -11.25
CA ALA A 120 -12.60 27.36 -10.42
C ALA A 120 -12.01 28.53 -11.25
N PRO A 121 -11.12 29.41 -10.74
CA PRO A 121 -10.77 29.81 -9.37
C PRO A 121 -10.88 31.35 -9.18
N LYS A 122 -10.81 31.87 -7.93
CA LYS A 122 -10.25 33.21 -7.67
C LYS A 122 -9.50 33.25 -6.34
N GLU A 123 -8.19 33.31 -6.49
CA GLU A 123 -7.22 33.90 -5.59
C GLU A 123 -7.45 35.41 -5.54
N GLU A 124 -7.62 36.00 -4.34
CA GLU A 124 -7.42 37.43 -4.10
C GLU A 124 -6.62 37.62 -2.80
N ASP A 125 -5.31 37.73 -2.97
CA ASP A 125 -4.39 38.46 -2.12
C ASP A 125 -4.74 39.96 -2.17
N LYS A 126 -5.01 40.56 -0.99
CA LYS A 126 -4.41 41.85 -0.59
C LYS A 126 -4.91 42.32 0.77
N GLY A 127 -3.99 42.40 1.72
CA GLY A 127 -4.11 43.33 2.84
C GLY A 127 -3.99 44.79 2.36
N LYS A 128 -4.75 45.69 2.99
CA LYS A 128 -4.30 47.00 3.50
C LYS A 128 -5.48 47.70 4.19
N HIS A 129 -5.36 47.99 5.49
CA HIS A 129 -5.36 49.34 6.08
C HIS A 129 -5.30 49.25 7.60
#